data_AF-A0A444U4M1-F1
#
_entry.id   AF-A0A444U4M1-F1
#
_cell.length_a   1.000
_cell.length_b   1.000
_cell.length_c   1.000
_cell.angle_alpha   90.00
_cell.angle_beta   90.00
_cell.angle_gamma   90.00
#
_symmetry.space_group_name_H-M   'P 1'
#
loop_
_entity.id
_entity.type
_entity.pdbx_description
1 polymer ?
#
loop_
_entity_poly.entity_id
_entity_poly.type
_entity_poly.pdbx_seq_one_letter_code
_entity_poly.pdbx_strand_id
1 'polypeptide(L)'
;MLLHTDLDAGAKNIKYILAGDGAGTFFVINDKTGDIHAMKRLDREEKAEYTLTAQAINRDTDEPLEPPSEFIIKVQDINDNAPEFLNTPYHATVLEMSDVGTSVTRVTATDADDPVYGNSAKLVYSILEGQPYFSIEPHTGLYHFSIPEDITLSDAVGRVKANDRDIGENARSAYDIIDGDGIDAFEITTDPQTQEGILRVKKPLDFETKKSYTLKVEAVNVHIDPHFISRGPFKDTATVKIAVEDSDEPPVFSSPTYLLEVHENSAINSVIGQVTARDPDVSASPIRYSIDRHTDLERQFNINSDDGKITLAKALDRETDPWHNITVIATEIRNYSQISRSSVTIKVLDINDNAPEFASEYEAFLCENGKPGQS
;
A
#
# COMPACT_ATOMS: atom_id res chain seq x y z
N MET A 1 43.12 27.78 -24.78
CA MET A 1 42.97 29.25 -24.79
C MET A 1 44.29 29.81 -25.29
N LEU A 2 44.30 30.50 -26.45
CA LEU A 2 45.50 31.19 -26.93
C LEU A 2 45.68 32.45 -26.10
N LEU A 3 46.64 32.44 -25.19
CA LEU A 3 47.08 33.63 -24.47
C LEU A 3 48.18 34.31 -25.32
N HIS A 4 47.76 35.38 -25.99
CA HIS A 4 48.53 36.40 -26.68
C HIS A 4 49.26 36.09 -28.00
N THR A 5 49.04 36.99 -28.97
CA THR A 5 49.97 37.34 -30.05
C THR A 5 50.87 38.48 -29.59
N ASP A 6 52.18 38.28 -29.65
CA ASP A 6 53.20 39.34 -29.55
C ASP A 6 53.13 40.24 -30.78
N LEU A 7 53.16 41.56 -30.57
CA LEU A 7 53.08 42.59 -31.59
C LEU A 7 54.40 43.34 -31.81
N ASP A 8 55.53 42.86 -31.27
CA ASP A 8 56.85 43.46 -31.51
C ASP A 8 57.73 42.61 -32.43
N ALA A 9 58.07 43.21 -33.58
CA ALA A 9 59.01 42.68 -34.54
C ALA A 9 60.45 42.70 -33.98
N GLY A 10 60.79 41.67 -33.21
CA GLY A 10 62.14 41.43 -32.71
C GLY A 10 62.19 40.15 -31.89
N ALA A 11 62.33 39.00 -32.56
CA ALA A 11 62.35 37.68 -31.93
C ALA A 11 63.51 37.57 -30.91
N LYS A 12 63.23 37.92 -29.65
CA LYS A 12 64.03 37.50 -28.52
C LYS A 12 63.96 35.97 -28.47
N ASN A 13 65.09 35.31 -28.21
CA ASN A 13 65.18 33.85 -28.10
C ASN A 13 64.52 33.42 -26.78
N ILE A 14 63.19 33.46 -26.75
CA ILE A 14 62.37 33.25 -25.56
C ILE A 14 62.29 31.75 -25.29
N LYS A 15 62.37 31.39 -24.01
CA LYS A 15 62.08 30.06 -23.51
C LYS A 15 60.95 30.16 -22.49
N TYR A 16 59.90 29.37 -22.71
CA TYR A 16 58.79 29.28 -21.76
C TYR A 16 59.02 28.13 -20.80
N ILE A 17 58.86 28.40 -19.50
CA ILE A 17 58.95 27.38 -18.44
C ILE A 17 57.65 27.35 -17.64
N LEU A 18 57.35 26.17 -17.10
CA LEU A 18 56.14 25.89 -16.32
C LEU A 18 56.52 25.28 -14.97
N ALA A 19 55.96 25.81 -13.90
CA ALA A 19 56.13 25.32 -12.53
C ALA A 19 54.77 25.26 -11.81
N GLY A 20 54.72 24.59 -10.66
CA GLY A 20 53.50 24.43 -9.85
C GLY A 20 52.89 23.04 -9.94
N ASP A 21 51.59 22.94 -9.65
CA ASP A 21 50.89 21.67 -9.48
C ASP A 21 50.79 20.88 -10.79
N GLY A 22 51.40 19.70 -10.82
CA GLY A 22 51.34 18.81 -11.98
C GLY A 22 52.23 19.22 -13.16
N ALA A 23 53.07 20.24 -13.01
CA ALA A 23 54.07 20.61 -14.01
C ALA A 23 55.08 19.47 -14.20
N GLY A 24 55.30 19.04 -15.44
CA GLY A 24 56.19 17.93 -15.80
C GLY A 24 55.58 16.53 -15.58
N THR A 25 54.39 16.42 -15.00
CA THR A 25 53.70 15.12 -14.80
C THR A 25 52.36 15.04 -15.51
N PHE A 26 51.52 16.07 -15.37
CA PHE A 26 50.22 16.22 -16.02
C PHE A 26 50.27 17.25 -17.16
N PHE A 27 51.07 18.32 -17.01
CA PHE A 27 51.17 19.41 -17.98
C PHE A 27 52.62 19.68 -18.38
N VAL A 28 52.83 19.95 -19.67
CA VAL A 28 54.11 20.38 -20.23
C VAL A 28 53.88 21.63 -21.09
N ILE A 29 54.81 22.58 -21.02
CA ILE A 29 54.81 23.76 -21.90
C ILE A 29 55.81 23.57 -23.04
N ASN A 30 55.41 23.93 -24.25
CA ASN A 30 56.31 24.02 -25.38
C ASN A 30 57.24 25.21 -25.16
N ASP A 31 58.54 24.92 -25.06
CA ASP A 31 59.57 25.89 -24.72
C ASP A 31 59.82 26.96 -25.81
N LYS A 32 59.19 26.83 -26.98
CA LYS A 32 59.28 27.79 -28.11
C LYS A 32 57.96 28.50 -28.40
N THR A 33 56.84 27.78 -28.33
CA THR A 33 55.51 28.35 -28.67
C THR A 33 54.74 28.83 -27.45
N GLY A 34 55.07 28.34 -26.25
CA GLY A 34 54.33 28.62 -25.03
C GLY A 34 53.05 27.79 -24.88
N ASP A 35 52.75 26.91 -25.83
CA ASP A 35 51.56 26.04 -25.77
C ASP A 35 51.68 25.02 -24.64
N ILE A 36 50.64 24.91 -23.82
CA ILE A 36 50.57 23.93 -22.74
C ILE A 36 49.80 22.70 -23.22
N HIS A 37 50.38 21.53 -23.03
CA HIS A 37 49.78 20.24 -23.38
C HIS A 37 49.60 19.36 -22.14
N ALA A 38 48.47 18.67 -22.07
CA ALA A 38 48.26 17.61 -21.10
C ALA A 38 49.01 16.34 -21.55
N MET A 39 49.77 15.72 -20.65
CA MET A 39 50.52 14.49 -20.92
C MET A 39 49.77 13.22 -20.50
N LYS A 40 48.74 13.37 -19.66
CA LYS A 40 47.90 12.29 -19.15
C LYS A 40 46.43 12.66 -19.32
N ARG A 41 45.57 11.64 -19.21
CA ARG A 41 44.14 11.89 -19.01
C ARG A 41 43.96 12.62 -17.68
N LEU A 42 43.08 13.61 -17.70
CA LEU A 42 42.69 14.37 -16.52
C LEU A 42 41.34 13.83 -16.08
N ASP A 43 41.20 13.63 -14.78
CA ASP A 43 39.99 13.18 -14.12
C ASP A 43 39.63 14.26 -13.09
N ARG A 44 38.43 14.84 -13.21
CA ARG A 44 38.01 15.96 -12.35
C ARG A 44 37.73 15.44 -10.93
N GLU A 45 37.17 14.25 -10.82
CA GLU A 45 36.82 13.55 -9.57
C GLU A 45 38.09 13.20 -8.78
N GLU A 46 39.23 12.99 -9.46
CA GLU A 46 40.54 12.87 -8.84
C GLU A 46 41.14 14.24 -8.44
N LYS A 47 41.13 15.24 -9.35
CA LYS A 47 41.58 16.61 -9.06
C LYS A 47 41.01 17.66 -10.02
N ALA A 48 40.18 18.56 -9.49
CA ALA A 48 39.42 19.55 -10.26
C ALA A 48 40.21 20.79 -10.74
N GLU A 49 41.25 21.21 -10.01
CA GLU A 49 42.01 22.43 -10.35
C GLU A 49 43.51 22.27 -10.12
N TYR A 50 44.30 22.90 -11.00
CA TYR A 50 45.76 22.95 -10.93
C TYR A 50 46.20 24.41 -10.97
N THR A 51 46.93 24.83 -9.93
CA THR A 51 47.56 26.16 -9.89
C THR A 51 48.97 26.06 -10.46
N LEU A 52 49.22 26.77 -11.55
CA LEU A 52 50.45 26.72 -12.31
C LEU A 52 51.00 28.12 -12.50
N THR A 53 52.30 28.20 -12.74
CA THR A 53 52.99 29.46 -13.01
C THR A 53 53.80 29.31 -14.29
N ALA A 54 53.56 30.20 -15.26
CA ALA A 54 54.34 30.28 -16.49
C ALA A 54 55.28 31.49 -16.41
N GLN A 55 56.50 31.32 -16.93
CA GLN A 55 57.46 32.41 -17.03
C GLN A 55 58.20 32.37 -18.36
N ALA A 56 58.35 33.54 -18.99
CA ALA A 56 59.21 33.73 -20.14
C ALA A 56 60.61 34.12 -19.65
N ILE A 57 61.62 33.35 -20.03
CA ILE A 57 63.02 33.59 -19.70
C ILE A 57 63.86 33.69 -20.98
N ASN A 58 65.03 34.32 -20.87
CA ASN A 58 66.01 34.32 -21.95
C ASN A 58 66.61 32.91 -22.08
N ARG A 59 66.55 32.32 -23.28
CA ARG A 59 67.04 30.96 -23.53
C ARG A 59 68.54 30.78 -23.25
N ASP A 60 69.34 31.84 -23.36
CA ASP A 60 70.80 31.77 -23.23
C ASP A 60 71.31 32.13 -21.83
N THR A 61 70.57 32.94 -21.07
CA THR A 61 70.96 33.40 -19.73
C THR A 61 70.05 32.90 -18.60
N ASP A 62 68.92 32.27 -18.93
CA ASP A 62 67.80 31.91 -18.04
C ASP A 62 67.26 33.09 -17.19
N GLU A 63 67.62 34.33 -17.55
CA GLU A 63 67.12 35.54 -16.87
C GLU A 63 65.62 35.75 -17.18
N PRO A 64 64.79 36.06 -16.16
CA PRO A 64 63.40 36.42 -16.37
C PRO A 64 63.23 37.61 -17.30
N LEU A 65 62.48 37.42 -18.39
CA LEU A 65 62.13 38.50 -19.30
C LEU A 65 60.88 39.24 -18.83
N GLU A 66 60.00 38.53 -18.12
CA GLU A 66 58.79 39.04 -17.51
C GLU A 66 58.60 38.45 -16.10
N PRO A 67 57.83 39.12 -15.23
CA PRO A 67 57.36 38.51 -13.99
C PRO A 67 56.61 37.19 -14.26
N PRO A 68 56.71 36.21 -13.35
CA PRO A 68 55.96 34.96 -13.49
C PRO A 68 54.45 35.23 -13.44
N SER A 69 53.70 34.57 -14.33
CA SER A 69 52.25 34.66 -14.39
C SER A 69 51.63 33.41 -13.79
N GLU A 70 50.89 33.58 -12.70
CA GLU A 70 50.08 32.51 -12.13
C GLU A 70 48.78 32.36 -12.91
N PHE A 71 48.36 31.13 -13.14
CA PHE A 71 47.07 30.80 -13.73
C PHE A 71 46.56 29.48 -13.20
N ILE A 72 45.25 29.30 -13.29
CA ILE A 72 44.57 28.09 -12.81
C ILE A 72 44.02 27.34 -14.02
N ILE A 73 44.40 26.07 -14.16
CA ILE A 73 43.72 25.15 -15.07
C ILE A 73 42.57 24.53 -14.30
N LYS A 74 41.34 24.86 -14.69
CA LYS A 74 40.12 24.20 -14.22
C LYS A 74 39.78 23.05 -15.15
N VAL A 75 39.70 21.84 -14.61
CA VAL A 75 39.25 20.67 -15.38
C VAL A 75 37.74 20.78 -15.55
N GLN A 76 37.27 20.73 -16.79
CA GLN A 76 35.84 20.74 -17.06
C GLN A 76 35.26 19.36 -16.84
N ASP A 77 34.10 19.34 -16.20
CA ASP A 77 33.32 18.15 -15.95
C ASP A 77 32.74 17.55 -17.23
N ILE A 78 32.64 16.22 -17.26
CA ILE A 78 31.89 15.46 -18.24
C ILE A 78 31.01 14.46 -17.49
N ASN A 79 29.85 14.11 -18.05
CA ASN A 79 28.94 13.14 -17.42
C ASN A 79 29.45 11.70 -17.64
N ASP A 80 30.52 11.32 -16.95
CA ASP A 80 31.14 9.99 -17.07
C ASP A 80 31.00 9.12 -15.82
N ASN A 81 30.44 9.66 -14.73
CA ASN A 81 29.94 8.87 -13.63
C ASN A 81 28.44 8.62 -13.77
N ALA A 82 28.01 7.42 -13.40
CA ALA A 82 26.59 7.09 -13.37
C ALA A 82 26.06 7.36 -11.96
N PRO A 83 24.80 7.80 -11.82
CA PRO A 83 24.21 7.99 -10.51
C PRO A 83 24.10 6.65 -9.77
N GLU A 84 24.69 6.59 -8.59
CA GLU A 84 24.73 5.39 -7.75
C GLU A 84 23.80 5.55 -6.55
N PHE A 85 22.90 4.61 -6.37
CA PHE A 85 22.03 4.57 -5.21
C PHE A 85 22.82 4.17 -3.95
N LEU A 86 22.80 5.01 -2.91
CA LEU A 86 23.61 4.84 -1.71
C LEU A 86 23.28 3.59 -0.88
N ASN A 87 22.00 3.22 -0.82
CA ASN A 87 21.51 2.13 0.01
C ASN A 87 20.73 1.11 -0.83
N THR A 88 21.17 0.82 -2.06
CA THR A 88 20.56 -0.25 -2.84
C THR A 88 20.76 -1.62 -2.19
N PRO A 89 19.70 -2.43 -2.05
CA PRO A 89 18.31 -2.13 -2.39
C PRO A 89 17.58 -1.24 -1.37
N TYR A 90 16.80 -0.29 -1.89
CA TYR A 90 15.92 0.52 -1.05
C TYR A 90 14.64 -0.23 -0.73
N HIS A 91 14.39 -0.38 0.56
CA HIS A 91 13.13 -0.91 1.06
C HIS A 91 12.44 0.17 1.88
N ALA A 92 11.15 0.41 1.61
CA ALA A 92 10.27 0.73 2.70
C ALA A 92 8.82 0.43 2.35
N THR A 93 7.97 1.01 3.18
CA THR A 93 6.79 0.37 3.63
C THR A 93 5.85 1.44 4.20
N VAL A 94 4.62 1.54 3.69
CA VAL A 94 3.61 2.51 4.17
C VAL A 94 2.45 1.86 4.89
N LEU A 95 1.63 2.61 5.59
CA LEU A 95 0.42 2.06 6.16
C LEU A 95 -0.72 1.95 5.18
N GLU A 96 -1.69 1.17 5.62
CA GLU A 96 -2.95 1.06 4.95
C GLU A 96 -3.94 2.14 5.09
N MET A 97 -4.63 2.46 3.99
CA MET A 97 -5.49 3.63 3.94
C MET A 97 -4.77 4.94 4.23
N SER A 98 -3.48 4.95 3.96
CA SER A 98 -2.67 6.15 4.06
C SER A 98 -3.21 7.20 3.10
N ASP A 99 -3.52 8.38 3.63
CA ASP A 99 -3.96 9.51 2.83
C ASP A 99 -3.04 9.71 1.62
N VAL A 100 -3.63 10.12 0.48
CA VAL A 100 -2.89 10.50 -0.71
C VAL A 100 -1.79 11.51 -0.33
N GLY A 101 -0.53 11.14 -0.60
CA GLY A 101 0.65 11.94 -0.22
C GLY A 101 1.48 11.39 0.96
N THR A 102 1.14 10.21 1.50
CA THR A 102 1.89 9.61 2.62
C THR A 102 3.32 9.19 2.27
N SER A 103 4.26 9.51 3.16
CA SER A 103 5.69 9.21 3.02
C SER A 103 6.05 7.73 3.33
N VAL A 104 6.75 7.03 2.43
CA VAL A 104 7.15 5.61 2.46
C VAL A 104 8.65 5.30 2.64
N THR A 105 9.50 5.48 1.62
CA THR A 105 10.97 5.36 1.67
C THR A 105 11.69 6.58 1.11
N ARG A 106 12.97 6.80 1.39
CA ARG A 106 13.71 7.88 0.72
C ARG A 106 14.90 7.28 0.00
N VAL A 107 14.81 7.14 -1.32
CA VAL A 107 15.86 6.66 -2.19
C VAL A 107 16.81 7.81 -2.47
N THR A 108 18.05 7.64 -2.02
CA THR A 108 19.11 8.62 -2.22
C THR A 108 20.12 8.02 -3.20
N ALA A 109 20.43 8.75 -4.25
CA ALA A 109 21.57 8.48 -5.09
C ALA A 109 22.63 9.56 -4.88
N THR A 110 23.85 9.23 -5.24
CA THR A 110 24.96 10.17 -5.39
C THR A 110 25.50 10.02 -6.80
N ASP A 111 25.85 11.15 -7.39
CA ASP A 111 26.59 11.20 -8.63
C ASP A 111 27.88 11.98 -8.33
N ALA A 112 29.01 11.47 -8.83
CA ALA A 112 30.32 12.04 -8.53
C ALA A 112 30.64 13.26 -9.40
N ASP A 113 29.88 13.48 -10.49
CA ASP A 113 30.10 14.56 -11.45
C ASP A 113 29.80 15.97 -10.86
N ASP A 114 29.98 17.04 -11.64
CA ASP A 114 29.70 18.42 -11.19
C ASP A 114 28.20 18.72 -11.17
N PRO A 115 27.62 19.16 -10.04
CA PRO A 115 26.21 19.54 -10.00
C PRO A 115 25.93 20.92 -10.64
N VAL A 116 26.97 21.74 -10.88
CA VAL A 116 26.85 23.12 -11.39
C VAL A 116 27.15 23.21 -12.88
N TYR A 117 28.15 22.48 -13.36
CA TYR A 117 28.52 22.47 -14.77
C TYR A 117 27.66 21.45 -15.53
N GLY A 118 26.87 21.89 -16.52
CA GLY A 118 26.10 20.98 -17.38
C GLY A 118 24.91 20.25 -16.75
N ASN A 119 24.67 20.39 -15.44
CA ASN A 119 23.75 19.58 -14.64
C ASN A 119 24.11 18.09 -14.57
N SER A 120 25.38 17.72 -14.77
CA SER A 120 25.84 16.32 -14.88
C SER A 120 25.48 15.49 -13.64
N ALA A 121 25.74 16.01 -12.44
CA ALA A 121 25.37 15.33 -11.19
C ALA A 121 23.96 15.67 -10.66
N LYS A 122 23.09 16.30 -11.47
CA LYS A 122 21.73 16.61 -11.03
C LYS A 122 20.83 15.38 -11.14
N LEU A 123 20.54 14.79 -9.99
CA LEU A 123 19.69 13.61 -9.88
C LEU A 123 18.22 13.94 -10.10
N VAL A 124 17.57 13.15 -10.96
CA VAL A 124 16.11 13.13 -11.15
C VAL A 124 15.63 11.69 -11.04
N TYR A 125 14.80 11.42 -10.05
CA TYR A 125 14.19 10.11 -9.85
C TYR A 125 12.91 10.02 -10.67
N SER A 126 12.74 8.93 -11.41
CA SER A 126 11.53 8.67 -12.17
C SER A 126 11.18 7.19 -12.08
N ILE A 127 9.89 6.89 -11.96
CA ILE A 127 9.41 5.52 -12.09
C ILE A 127 9.30 5.23 -13.59
N LEU A 128 10.09 4.26 -14.08
CA LEU A 128 10.31 4.06 -15.51
C LEU A 128 9.09 3.45 -16.24
N GLU A 129 8.17 2.75 -15.56
CA GLU A 129 6.80 2.42 -16.01
C GLU A 129 6.11 1.46 -14.99
N GLY A 130 4.77 1.49 -14.89
CA GLY A 130 4.00 0.31 -14.45
C GLY A 130 3.21 0.34 -13.14
N GLN A 131 3.04 1.45 -12.42
CA GLN A 131 2.19 1.48 -11.22
C GLN A 131 1.44 2.82 -11.05
N PRO A 132 0.09 2.86 -11.15
CA PRO A 132 -0.67 4.11 -11.01
C PRO A 132 -0.78 4.63 -9.57
N TYR A 133 -0.41 3.81 -8.57
CA TYR A 133 -0.64 4.09 -7.14
C TYR A 133 0.57 4.71 -6.43
N PHE A 134 1.74 4.70 -7.06
CA PHE A 134 2.99 5.14 -6.47
C PHE A 134 3.50 6.33 -7.24
N SER A 135 3.89 7.36 -6.50
CA SER A 135 4.66 8.46 -7.06
C SER A 135 6.00 8.53 -6.36
N ILE A 136 7.06 8.71 -7.15
CA ILE A 136 8.36 9.09 -6.62
C ILE A 136 8.43 10.61 -6.75
N GLU A 137 8.70 11.29 -5.64
CA GLU A 137 9.10 12.68 -5.77
C GLU A 137 10.44 12.70 -6.52
N PRO A 138 10.57 13.40 -7.66
CA PRO A 138 11.72 13.25 -8.55
C PRO A 138 13.05 13.74 -7.97
N HIS A 139 13.08 14.14 -6.71
CA HIS A 139 14.27 14.57 -6.01
C HIS A 139 14.49 13.81 -4.67
N THR A 140 13.62 12.85 -4.24
CA THR A 140 13.70 12.20 -2.90
C THR A 140 13.45 10.67 -2.73
N GLY A 141 12.55 9.95 -3.42
CA GLY A 141 12.64 8.47 -3.59
C GLY A 141 11.79 7.40 -2.81
N LEU A 142 10.48 7.19 -2.98
CA LEU A 142 9.60 6.58 -1.94
C LEU A 142 8.54 5.55 -2.49
N TYR A 143 8.31 4.31 -1.93
CA TYR A 143 7.41 3.26 -2.54
C TYR A 143 6.26 2.64 -1.67
N HIS A 144 4.98 3.04 -1.90
CA HIS A 144 3.72 2.48 -1.34
C HIS A 144 2.46 2.32 -2.22
N PHE A 145 1.58 1.35 -1.91
CA PHE A 145 0.25 1.24 -2.51
C PHE A 145 -0.84 0.80 -1.55
N SER A 146 -2.07 1.10 -1.95
CA SER A 146 -3.35 0.67 -1.38
C SER A 146 -4.20 -0.15 -2.35
N ILE A 147 -5.11 -0.95 -1.80
CA ILE A 147 -6.13 -1.79 -2.42
C ILE A 147 -7.40 -1.68 -1.60
N PRO A 148 -8.60 -1.77 -2.17
CA PRO A 148 -9.83 -1.72 -1.38
C PRO A 148 -10.12 -3.07 -0.69
N GLU A 149 -10.88 -3.07 0.40
CA GLU A 149 -11.21 -4.30 1.14
C GLU A 149 -12.15 -5.23 0.37
N ASP A 150 -13.00 -4.67 -0.50
CA ASP A 150 -13.92 -5.38 -1.39
C ASP A 150 -13.24 -5.95 -2.66
N ILE A 151 -11.91 -5.95 -2.69
CA ILE A 151 -11.13 -6.52 -3.78
C ILE A 151 -11.43 -8.01 -3.98
N THR A 152 -11.46 -8.45 -5.26
CA THR A 152 -11.80 -9.83 -5.56
C THR A 152 -10.65 -10.78 -5.20
N LEU A 153 -11.01 -11.94 -4.65
CA LEU A 153 -10.04 -13.00 -4.37
C LEU A 153 -9.26 -13.38 -5.63
N SER A 154 -7.97 -13.65 -5.44
CA SER A 154 -6.99 -13.96 -6.48
C SER A 154 -6.62 -12.80 -7.40
N ASP A 155 -7.16 -11.58 -7.21
CA ASP A 155 -6.73 -10.42 -7.97
C ASP A 155 -5.25 -10.10 -7.70
N ALA A 156 -4.55 -9.68 -8.75
CA ALA A 156 -3.17 -9.24 -8.64
C ALA A 156 -3.13 -7.82 -8.07
N VAL A 157 -2.52 -7.66 -6.91
CA VAL A 157 -2.51 -6.41 -6.14
C VAL A 157 -1.18 -5.69 -6.17
N GLY A 158 -0.11 -6.43 -6.46
CA GLY A 158 1.23 -5.88 -6.54
C GLY A 158 2.13 -6.80 -7.33
N ARG A 159 3.24 -6.25 -7.81
CA ARG A 159 4.31 -7.00 -8.46
C ARG A 159 5.64 -6.60 -7.85
N VAL A 160 6.49 -7.59 -7.61
CA VAL A 160 7.89 -7.38 -7.21
C VAL A 160 8.80 -8.06 -8.22
N LYS A 161 10.00 -7.51 -8.43
CA LYS A 161 10.98 -8.11 -9.32
C LYS A 161 12.38 -7.99 -8.73
N ALA A 162 13.05 -9.13 -8.56
CA ALA A 162 14.47 -9.20 -8.30
C ALA A 162 15.23 -9.21 -9.64
N ASN A 163 16.36 -8.52 -9.69
CA ASN A 163 17.22 -8.48 -10.86
C ASN A 163 18.43 -9.39 -10.64
N ASP A 164 18.56 -10.40 -11.48
CA ASP A 164 19.74 -11.27 -11.52
C ASP A 164 20.61 -10.91 -12.75
N ARG A 165 21.93 -10.95 -12.60
CA ARG A 165 22.90 -10.60 -13.65
C ARG A 165 23.30 -11.78 -14.54
N ASP A 166 22.92 -13.00 -14.17
CA ASP A 166 23.12 -14.18 -14.98
C ASP A 166 22.20 -14.17 -16.21
N ILE A 167 22.31 -15.19 -17.07
CA ILE A 167 21.57 -15.29 -18.33
C ILE A 167 20.76 -16.58 -18.37
N GLY A 168 19.58 -16.52 -18.97
CA GLY A 168 18.73 -17.68 -19.20
C GLY A 168 18.21 -18.27 -17.88
N GLU A 169 18.22 -19.59 -17.77
CA GLU A 169 17.67 -20.30 -16.59
C GLU A 169 18.38 -19.92 -15.27
N ASN A 170 19.65 -19.53 -15.32
CA ASN A 170 20.40 -19.15 -14.11
C ASN A 170 19.92 -17.81 -13.51
N ALA A 171 19.37 -16.92 -14.35
CA ALA A 171 18.79 -15.65 -13.93
C ALA A 171 17.38 -15.77 -13.36
N ARG A 172 16.77 -16.97 -13.40
CA ARG A 172 15.38 -17.16 -13.00
C ARG A 172 15.26 -17.22 -11.49
N SER A 173 14.31 -16.43 -10.99
CA SER A 173 14.01 -16.33 -9.57
C SER A 173 12.61 -16.86 -9.29
N ALA A 174 12.45 -17.59 -8.18
CA ALA A 174 11.16 -17.91 -7.60
C ALA A 174 10.90 -17.01 -6.40
N TYR A 175 9.67 -16.57 -6.23
CA TYR A 175 9.26 -15.70 -5.13
C TYR A 175 8.43 -16.46 -4.11
N ASP A 176 8.62 -16.14 -2.83
CA ASP A 176 7.80 -16.64 -1.73
C ASP A 176 7.58 -15.56 -0.66
N ILE A 177 6.49 -15.63 0.09
CA ILE A 177 6.27 -14.79 1.28
C ILE A 177 6.80 -15.58 2.48
N ILE A 178 7.91 -15.13 3.05
CA ILE A 178 8.63 -15.87 4.09
C ILE A 178 8.31 -15.41 5.51
N ASP A 179 7.76 -14.22 5.67
CA ASP A 179 7.40 -13.63 6.95
C ASP A 179 6.43 -12.45 6.73
N GLY A 180 5.88 -11.92 7.82
CA GLY A 180 4.96 -10.79 7.80
C GLY A 180 3.56 -11.16 8.27
N ASP A 181 2.80 -10.14 8.60
CA ASP A 181 1.49 -10.27 9.25
C ASP A 181 0.32 -10.44 8.27
N GLY A 182 0.63 -10.60 6.97
CA GLY A 182 -0.30 -10.88 5.88
C GLY A 182 -0.05 -12.21 5.15
N ILE A 183 0.81 -13.09 5.66
CA ILE A 183 1.14 -14.39 5.03
C ILE A 183 -0.10 -15.29 4.83
N ASP A 184 -1.12 -15.11 5.67
CA ASP A 184 -2.40 -15.81 5.58
C ASP A 184 -3.40 -15.16 4.63
N ALA A 185 -3.24 -13.86 4.36
CA ALA A 185 -4.16 -13.03 3.58
C ALA A 185 -3.71 -12.86 2.13
N PHE A 186 -2.41 -13.00 1.86
CA PHE A 186 -1.82 -12.84 0.53
C PHE A 186 -1.04 -14.08 0.12
N GLU A 187 -0.91 -14.27 -1.18
CA GLU A 187 0.01 -15.23 -1.78
C GLU A 187 0.84 -14.57 -2.87
N ILE A 188 2.02 -15.12 -3.15
CA ILE A 188 2.85 -14.66 -4.26
C ILE A 188 3.13 -15.82 -5.21
N THR A 189 3.06 -15.55 -6.50
CA THR A 189 3.39 -16.53 -7.55
C THR A 189 4.39 -15.91 -8.51
N THR A 190 5.24 -16.73 -9.12
CA THR A 190 6.21 -16.25 -10.12
C THR A 190 5.58 -16.32 -11.50
N ASP A 191 5.53 -15.19 -12.21
CA ASP A 191 5.13 -15.16 -13.61
C ASP A 191 6.23 -15.83 -14.48
N PRO A 192 5.93 -16.92 -15.21
CA PRO A 192 6.93 -17.62 -16.00
C PRO A 192 7.47 -16.79 -17.18
N GLN A 193 6.71 -15.80 -17.67
CA GLN A 193 7.10 -14.95 -18.80
C GLN A 193 7.90 -13.73 -18.35
N THR A 194 7.42 -13.01 -17.33
CA THR A 194 8.05 -11.73 -16.92
C THR A 194 9.10 -11.90 -15.82
N GLN A 195 9.13 -13.06 -15.17
CA GLN A 195 9.95 -13.35 -13.97
C GLN A 195 9.66 -12.41 -12.79
N GLU A 196 8.44 -11.87 -12.74
CA GLU A 196 7.94 -11.04 -11.64
C GLU A 196 7.20 -11.91 -10.61
N GLY A 197 7.34 -11.56 -9.34
CA GLY A 197 6.50 -12.08 -8.26
C GLY A 197 5.17 -11.31 -8.27
N ILE A 198 4.08 -11.98 -8.65
CA ILE A 198 2.72 -11.43 -8.63
C ILE A 198 2.09 -11.74 -7.28
N LEU A 199 1.83 -10.68 -6.52
CA LEU A 199 1.13 -10.75 -5.24
C LEU A 199 -0.38 -10.75 -5.48
N ARG A 200 -1.10 -11.67 -4.83
CA ARG A 200 -2.55 -11.84 -4.94
C ARG A 200 -3.23 -11.94 -3.59
N VAL A 201 -4.49 -11.55 -3.55
CA VAL A 201 -5.34 -11.70 -2.38
C VAL A 201 -5.79 -13.15 -2.26
N LYS A 202 -5.49 -13.78 -1.12
CA LYS A 202 -5.81 -15.17 -0.81
C LYS A 202 -7.06 -15.31 0.07
N LYS A 203 -7.32 -14.31 0.92
CA LYS A 203 -8.49 -14.23 1.80
C LYS A 203 -9.14 -12.86 1.71
N PRO A 204 -10.47 -12.76 1.96
CA PRO A 204 -11.13 -11.46 2.02
C PRO A 204 -10.43 -10.55 3.02
N LEU A 205 -10.31 -9.29 2.66
CA LEU A 205 -9.79 -8.24 3.52
C LEU A 205 -10.98 -7.58 4.22
N ASP A 206 -10.71 -7.02 5.39
CA ASP A 206 -11.71 -6.38 6.24
C ASP A 206 -10.94 -5.28 6.97
N PHE A 207 -11.27 -4.03 6.65
CA PHE A 207 -10.59 -2.88 7.18
C PHE A 207 -10.86 -2.67 8.67
N GLU A 208 -12.10 -2.89 9.11
CA GLU A 208 -12.53 -2.77 10.51
C GLU A 208 -11.66 -3.64 11.42
N THR A 209 -11.26 -4.80 10.92
CA THR A 209 -10.38 -5.72 11.64
C THR A 209 -8.91 -5.40 11.45
N LYS A 210 -8.47 -5.00 10.26
CA LYS A 210 -7.05 -4.76 9.99
C LYS A 210 -6.79 -3.68 8.96
N LYS A 211 -5.96 -2.71 9.39
CA LYS A 211 -5.59 -1.49 8.66
C LYS A 211 -4.13 -1.42 8.20
N SER A 212 -3.42 -2.53 8.11
CA SER A 212 -2.20 -2.61 7.26
C SER A 212 -1.68 -4.01 7.24
N TYR A 213 -1.12 -4.41 6.10
CA TYR A 213 -0.28 -5.60 6.03
C TYR A 213 1.16 -5.24 5.67
N THR A 214 2.10 -5.92 6.33
CA THR A 214 3.52 -5.91 6.03
C THR A 214 3.94 -7.33 5.67
N LEU A 215 4.44 -7.52 4.45
CA LEU A 215 4.97 -8.79 3.96
C LEU A 215 6.48 -8.69 3.80
N LYS A 216 7.19 -9.77 4.15
CA LYS A 216 8.57 -9.99 3.75
C LYS A 216 8.60 -11.02 2.63
N VAL A 217 8.90 -10.53 1.43
CA VAL A 217 9.01 -11.36 0.23
C VAL A 217 10.46 -11.75 0.03
N GLU A 218 10.71 -13.01 -0.31
CA GLU A 218 12.01 -13.54 -0.70
C GLU A 218 11.99 -13.88 -2.19
N ALA A 219 13.06 -13.54 -2.89
CA ALA A 219 13.35 -14.05 -4.22
C ALA A 219 14.54 -15.00 -4.13
N VAL A 220 14.44 -16.20 -4.68
CA VAL A 220 15.50 -17.22 -4.67
C VAL A 220 15.84 -17.65 -6.09
N ASN A 221 17.13 -17.81 -6.41
CA ASN A 221 17.51 -18.40 -7.70
C ASN A 221 17.02 -19.85 -7.76
N VAL A 222 16.34 -20.19 -8.85
CA VAL A 222 15.79 -21.54 -9.07
C VAL A 222 16.89 -22.52 -9.47
N HIS A 223 17.93 -22.03 -10.14
CA HIS A 223 19.02 -22.83 -10.68
C HIS A 223 20.36 -22.34 -10.14
N ILE A 224 20.95 -23.13 -9.24
CA ILE A 224 22.24 -22.84 -8.61
C ILE A 224 23.20 -23.96 -8.97
N ASP A 225 24.39 -23.61 -9.49
CA ASP A 225 25.44 -24.59 -9.72
C ASP A 225 25.93 -25.16 -8.36
N PRO A 226 26.01 -26.50 -8.21
CA PRO A 226 26.48 -27.13 -6.98
C PRO A 226 27.83 -26.63 -6.45
N HIS A 227 28.72 -26.16 -7.32
CA HIS A 227 30.03 -25.63 -6.93
C HIS A 227 29.95 -24.28 -6.22
N PHE A 228 28.85 -23.55 -6.37
CA PHE A 228 28.66 -22.21 -5.81
C PHE A 228 27.70 -22.18 -4.62
N ILE A 229 27.03 -23.28 -4.27
CA ILE A 229 26.08 -23.36 -3.12
C ILE A 229 26.70 -22.83 -1.80
N SER A 230 28.01 -22.99 -1.61
CA SER A 230 28.72 -22.52 -0.41
C SER A 230 29.05 -21.02 -0.40
N ARG A 231 28.86 -20.32 -1.53
CA ARG A 231 29.27 -18.90 -1.69
C ARG A 231 28.25 -17.89 -1.21
N GLY A 232 27.02 -18.29 -0.95
CA GLY A 232 26.08 -17.39 -0.31
C GLY A 232 24.63 -17.83 -0.40
N PRO A 233 23.75 -17.08 0.27
CA PRO A 233 22.34 -17.14 -0.01
C PRO A 233 22.12 -16.60 -1.43
N PHE A 234 21.77 -17.45 -2.40
CA PHE A 234 21.31 -17.03 -3.74
C PHE A 234 19.86 -16.56 -3.66
N LYS A 235 19.67 -15.53 -2.82
CA LYS A 235 18.38 -14.99 -2.46
C LYS A 235 18.50 -13.58 -1.92
N ASP A 236 17.45 -12.81 -2.12
CA ASP A 236 17.30 -11.45 -1.59
C ASP A 236 15.88 -11.28 -1.03
N THR A 237 15.68 -10.28 -0.17
CA THR A 237 14.39 -10.03 0.47
C THR A 237 13.95 -8.59 0.32
N ALA A 238 12.65 -8.37 0.13
CA ALA A 238 12.05 -7.04 0.13
C ALA A 238 10.88 -6.97 1.12
N THR A 239 10.67 -5.79 1.71
CA THR A 239 9.48 -5.53 2.51
C THR A 239 8.44 -4.81 1.66
N VAL A 240 7.25 -5.38 1.60
CA VAL A 240 6.08 -4.79 0.95
C VAL A 240 5.13 -4.40 2.06
N LYS A 241 4.74 -3.12 2.13
CA LYS A 241 3.54 -2.79 2.88
C LYS A 241 2.40 -2.47 1.94
N ILE A 242 1.28 -3.09 2.26
CA ILE A 242 0.05 -3.03 1.52
C ILE A 242 -0.87 -2.17 2.31
N ALA A 243 -1.62 -1.39 1.52
CA ALA A 243 -2.74 -0.67 1.98
C ALA A 243 -4.13 -1.29 1.64
N VAL A 244 -5.15 -1.29 2.51
CA VAL A 244 -6.56 -1.67 2.47
C VAL A 244 -7.30 -0.33 2.53
N GLU A 245 -8.32 -0.16 1.71
CA GLU A 245 -9.22 1.00 1.57
C GLU A 245 -10.63 0.61 2.02
N ASP A 246 -11.24 1.49 2.82
CA ASP A 246 -12.54 1.33 3.48
C ASP A 246 -13.56 1.46 2.37
N SER A 247 -14.22 0.36 2.05
CA SER A 247 -15.19 0.31 0.96
C SER A 247 -16.59 0.34 1.57
N ASP A 248 -17.47 1.17 1.03
CA ASP A 248 -18.85 1.38 1.52
C ASP A 248 -19.61 0.04 1.68
N GLU A 249 -19.88 -0.36 2.93
CA GLU A 249 -20.57 -1.60 3.27
C GLU A 249 -21.99 -1.36 3.84
N PRO A 250 -22.94 -2.28 3.63
CA PRO A 250 -24.27 -2.11 4.18
C PRO A 250 -24.29 -2.23 5.72
N PRO A 251 -25.30 -1.65 6.40
CA PRO A 251 -25.43 -1.77 7.85
C PRO A 251 -25.54 -3.22 8.30
N VAL A 252 -24.96 -3.59 9.42
CA VAL A 252 -24.98 -4.95 9.98
C VAL A 252 -25.78 -4.98 11.28
N PHE A 253 -26.79 -5.85 11.35
CA PHE A 253 -27.54 -6.11 12.59
C PHE A 253 -26.66 -6.78 13.64
N SER A 254 -26.88 -6.45 14.92
CA SER A 254 -26.16 -7.06 16.04
C SER A 254 -26.43 -8.57 16.21
N SER A 255 -27.53 -9.07 15.63
CA SER A 255 -27.86 -10.50 15.57
C SER A 255 -28.58 -10.82 14.25
N PRO A 256 -28.32 -11.98 13.62
CA PRO A 256 -29.05 -12.43 12.43
C PRO A 256 -30.50 -12.84 12.75
N THR A 257 -30.78 -13.19 14.02
CA THR A 257 -32.11 -13.52 14.51
C THR A 257 -32.37 -12.91 15.89
N TYR A 258 -33.59 -12.47 16.13
CA TYR A 258 -34.06 -12.00 17.43
C TYR A 258 -35.26 -12.83 17.88
N LEU A 259 -35.26 -13.26 19.14
CA LEU A 259 -36.43 -13.85 19.78
C LEU A 259 -36.98 -12.85 20.79
N LEU A 260 -38.19 -12.37 20.54
CA LEU A 260 -38.93 -11.50 21.43
C LEU A 260 -40.14 -12.25 21.97
N GLU A 261 -40.54 -11.92 23.19
CA GLU A 261 -41.72 -12.50 23.84
C GLU A 261 -42.70 -11.39 24.20
N VAL A 262 -43.99 -11.64 23.98
CA VAL A 262 -45.07 -10.70 24.30
C VAL A 262 -46.26 -11.49 24.81
N HIS A 263 -46.91 -11.04 25.88
CA HIS A 263 -48.17 -11.63 26.30
C HIS A 263 -49.31 -11.21 25.37
N GLU A 264 -50.24 -12.10 25.05
CA GLU A 264 -51.37 -11.78 24.16
C GLU A 264 -52.26 -10.64 24.67
N ASN A 265 -52.33 -10.46 26.00
CA ASN A 265 -53.06 -9.36 26.63
C ASN A 265 -52.30 -8.02 26.66
N SER A 266 -51.12 -7.93 26.02
CA SER A 266 -50.32 -6.70 26.01
C SER A 266 -51.08 -5.56 25.32
N ALA A 267 -50.98 -4.35 25.88
CA ALA A 267 -51.66 -3.20 25.33
C ALA A 267 -51.08 -2.78 23.97
N ILE A 268 -51.93 -2.32 23.06
CA ILE A 268 -51.48 -1.71 21.80
C ILE A 268 -50.51 -0.55 22.10
N ASN A 269 -49.45 -0.46 21.31
CA ASN A 269 -48.27 0.40 21.43
C ASN A 269 -47.28 0.03 22.56
N SER A 270 -47.49 -1.07 23.29
CA SER A 270 -46.46 -1.57 24.20
C SER A 270 -45.20 -1.96 23.43
N VAL A 271 -44.04 -1.69 24.01
CA VAL A 271 -42.75 -2.12 23.46
C VAL A 271 -42.58 -3.62 23.66
N ILE A 272 -42.33 -4.34 22.58
CA ILE A 272 -42.06 -5.79 22.57
C ILE A 272 -40.56 -6.04 22.73
N GLY A 273 -39.75 -5.22 22.07
CA GLY A 273 -38.30 -5.31 22.11
C GLY A 273 -37.65 -4.29 21.19
N GLN A 274 -36.37 -4.47 20.92
CA GLN A 274 -35.58 -3.57 20.08
C GLN A 274 -34.56 -4.38 19.30
N VAL A 275 -34.36 -3.99 18.03
CA VAL A 275 -33.24 -4.48 17.22
C VAL A 275 -32.24 -3.36 17.02
N THR A 276 -30.97 -3.73 16.84
CA THR A 276 -29.89 -2.78 16.61
C THR A 276 -29.07 -3.20 15.40
N ALA A 277 -28.67 -2.22 14.60
CA ALA A 277 -27.73 -2.34 13.51
C ALA A 277 -26.68 -1.22 13.60
N ARG A 278 -25.51 -1.48 13.04
CA ARG A 278 -24.40 -0.53 12.92
C ARG A 278 -23.86 -0.57 11.50
N ASP A 279 -23.39 0.56 11.02
CA ASP A 279 -22.66 0.69 9.78
C ASP A 279 -21.18 0.47 10.15
N PRO A 280 -20.48 -0.50 9.53
CA PRO A 280 -19.11 -0.85 9.91
C PRO A 280 -18.09 0.24 9.50
N ASP A 281 -18.36 0.99 8.44
CA ASP A 281 -17.43 1.91 7.77
C ASP A 281 -16.94 3.06 8.67
N VAL A 282 -15.76 3.61 8.38
CA VAL A 282 -15.22 4.82 9.06
C VAL A 282 -16.19 5.97 8.94
N SER A 283 -16.80 6.10 7.76
CA SER A 283 -17.68 7.21 7.41
C SER A 283 -19.14 6.94 7.71
N ALA A 284 -19.45 6.04 8.66
CA ALA A 284 -20.78 5.56 9.04
C ALA A 284 -21.96 6.52 8.78
N SER A 285 -22.92 6.05 7.98
CA SER A 285 -24.18 6.71 7.69
C SER A 285 -25.21 6.47 8.81
N PRO A 286 -26.08 7.45 9.13
CA PRO A 286 -27.20 7.17 10.03
C PRO A 286 -28.13 6.11 9.42
N ILE A 287 -28.60 5.19 10.26
CA ILE A 287 -29.40 4.03 9.87
C ILE A 287 -30.89 4.28 10.11
N ARG A 288 -31.73 3.76 9.22
CA ARG A 288 -33.19 3.72 9.36
C ARG A 288 -33.70 2.30 9.40
N TYR A 289 -34.64 2.03 10.31
CA TYR A 289 -35.29 0.73 10.45
C TYR A 289 -36.69 0.70 9.84
N SER A 290 -37.07 -0.44 9.26
CA SER A 290 -38.42 -0.70 8.75
C SER A 290 -38.76 -2.20 8.82
N ILE A 291 -40.06 -2.53 8.84
CA ILE A 291 -40.53 -3.93 8.74
C ILE A 291 -40.87 -4.23 7.29
N ASP A 292 -40.37 -5.35 6.75
CA ASP A 292 -40.79 -5.86 5.45
C ASP A 292 -42.27 -6.28 5.52
N ARG A 293 -43.12 -5.51 4.84
CA ARG A 293 -44.58 -5.70 4.89
C ARG A 293 -45.05 -6.98 4.20
N HIS A 294 -44.21 -7.68 3.46
CA HIS A 294 -44.54 -9.03 2.97
C HIS A 294 -44.50 -10.09 4.07
N THR A 295 -43.82 -9.81 5.18
CA THR A 295 -43.71 -10.71 6.35
C THR A 295 -44.64 -10.34 7.51
N ASP A 296 -45.29 -9.16 7.42
CA ASP A 296 -46.27 -8.66 8.38
C ASP A 296 -47.49 -8.12 7.64
N LEU A 297 -48.20 -9.03 6.96
CA LEU A 297 -49.33 -8.69 6.07
C LEU A 297 -50.47 -8.03 6.84
N GLU A 298 -50.69 -8.45 8.08
CA GLU A 298 -51.73 -7.90 8.94
C GLU A 298 -51.32 -6.59 9.61
N ARG A 299 -50.06 -6.16 9.49
CA ARG A 299 -49.52 -4.97 10.15
C ARG A 299 -49.74 -5.03 11.66
N GLN A 300 -49.42 -6.17 12.25
CA GLN A 300 -49.53 -6.40 13.69
C GLN A 300 -48.41 -5.71 14.47
N PHE A 301 -47.33 -5.30 13.79
CA PHE A 301 -46.16 -4.71 14.42
C PHE A 301 -45.75 -3.37 13.79
N ASN A 302 -45.27 -2.48 14.65
CA ASN A 302 -44.65 -1.20 14.28
C ASN A 302 -43.19 -1.19 14.70
N ILE A 303 -42.35 -0.46 13.97
CA ILE A 303 -40.96 -0.21 14.34
C ILE A 303 -40.67 1.29 14.29
N ASN A 304 -39.96 1.79 15.30
CA ASN A 304 -39.43 3.15 15.28
C ASN A 304 -38.22 3.20 14.33
N SER A 305 -38.25 4.14 13.39
CA SER A 305 -37.24 4.20 12.32
C SER A 305 -35.89 4.73 12.77
N ASP A 306 -35.80 5.44 13.91
CA ASP A 306 -34.56 6.00 14.45
C ASP A 306 -33.85 5.04 15.42
N ASP A 307 -34.60 4.30 16.24
CA ASP A 307 -34.03 3.48 17.33
C ASP A 307 -34.31 1.98 17.22
N GLY A 308 -35.12 1.51 16.26
CA GLY A 308 -35.37 0.09 16.05
C GLY A 308 -36.27 -0.56 17.11
N LYS A 309 -36.95 0.21 17.97
CA LYS A 309 -37.94 -0.34 18.91
C LYS A 309 -39.15 -0.88 18.19
N ILE A 310 -39.50 -2.13 18.49
CA ILE A 310 -40.67 -2.83 17.96
C ILE A 310 -41.81 -2.70 18.97
N THR A 311 -42.98 -2.28 18.49
CA THR A 311 -44.18 -2.06 19.29
C THR A 311 -45.37 -2.81 18.71
N LEU A 312 -46.30 -3.17 19.59
CA LEU A 312 -47.51 -3.86 19.19
C LEU A 312 -48.49 -2.90 18.50
N ALA A 313 -48.98 -3.23 17.30
CA ALA A 313 -49.93 -2.40 16.56
C ALA A 313 -51.38 -2.93 16.63
N LYS A 314 -51.55 -4.23 16.87
CA LYS A 314 -52.85 -4.91 16.99
C LYS A 314 -52.80 -5.94 18.12
N ALA A 315 -53.95 -6.24 18.70
CA ALA A 315 -54.05 -7.35 19.66
C ALA A 315 -53.62 -8.67 19.01
N LEU A 316 -53.00 -9.54 19.80
CA LEU A 316 -52.61 -10.89 19.41
C LEU A 316 -53.50 -11.88 20.16
N ASP A 317 -53.57 -13.10 19.64
CA ASP A 317 -54.32 -14.20 20.22
C ASP A 317 -53.46 -15.45 20.05
N ARG A 318 -52.99 -16.02 21.16
CA ARG A 318 -52.05 -17.13 21.13
C ARG A 318 -52.72 -18.40 20.60
N GLU A 319 -53.99 -18.62 20.92
CA GLU A 319 -54.79 -19.76 20.46
C GLU A 319 -54.91 -19.78 18.93
N THR A 320 -54.96 -18.61 18.28
CA THR A 320 -54.97 -18.47 16.83
C THR A 320 -53.58 -18.56 16.22
N ASP A 321 -52.63 -17.74 16.68
CA ASP A 321 -51.26 -17.70 16.14
C ASP A 321 -50.22 -17.45 17.26
N PRO A 322 -49.53 -18.52 17.73
CA PRO A 322 -48.56 -18.39 18.81
C PRO A 322 -47.20 -17.82 18.39
N TRP A 323 -46.90 -17.74 17.07
CA TRP A 323 -45.58 -17.37 16.58
C TRP A 323 -45.65 -16.48 15.34
N HIS A 324 -45.16 -15.25 15.46
CA HIS A 324 -45.03 -14.36 14.32
C HIS A 324 -43.57 -14.23 13.90
N ASN A 325 -43.30 -14.31 12.60
CA ASN A 325 -41.97 -14.10 12.04
C ASN A 325 -42.00 -12.90 11.11
N ILE A 326 -41.30 -11.84 11.49
CA ILE A 326 -41.16 -10.63 10.69
C ILE A 326 -39.71 -10.43 10.27
N THR A 327 -39.51 -9.88 9.09
CA THR A 327 -38.19 -9.43 8.63
C THR A 327 -38.07 -7.94 8.88
N VAL A 328 -37.03 -7.53 9.60
CA VAL A 328 -36.67 -6.12 9.78
C VAL A 328 -35.55 -5.75 8.82
N ILE A 329 -35.67 -4.59 8.20
CA ILE A 329 -34.70 -4.01 7.27
C ILE A 329 -34.03 -2.81 7.93
N ALA A 330 -32.69 -2.77 7.86
CA ALA A 330 -31.89 -1.59 8.14
C ALA A 330 -31.36 -1.01 6.82
N THR A 331 -31.37 0.31 6.70
CA THR A 331 -30.96 1.03 5.48
C THR A 331 -30.21 2.29 5.85
N GLU A 332 -29.19 2.63 5.07
CA GLU A 332 -28.50 3.90 5.23
C GLU A 332 -29.28 5.08 4.64
N ILE A 333 -29.18 6.24 5.26
CA ILE A 333 -29.85 7.45 4.76
C ILE A 333 -29.18 7.99 3.49
N ARG A 334 -27.86 7.86 3.35
CA ARG A 334 -27.12 8.42 2.20
C ARG A 334 -27.14 7.51 0.98
N ASN A 335 -27.29 6.20 1.20
CA ASN A 335 -27.30 5.19 0.14
C ASN A 335 -28.42 4.16 0.36
N TYR A 336 -29.61 4.44 -0.17
CA TYR A 336 -30.78 3.55 0.01
C TYR A 336 -30.65 2.16 -0.63
N SER A 337 -29.62 1.92 -1.46
CA SER A 337 -29.32 0.57 -1.97
C SER A 337 -28.58 -0.32 -0.97
N GLN A 338 -27.90 0.28 0.01
CA GLN A 338 -27.21 -0.44 1.08
C GLN A 338 -28.23 -0.84 2.15
N ILE A 339 -28.59 -2.13 2.17
CA ILE A 339 -29.59 -2.66 3.08
C ILE A 339 -29.13 -3.98 3.71
N SER A 340 -29.57 -4.21 4.93
CA SER A 340 -29.51 -5.52 5.56
C SER A 340 -30.84 -5.94 6.13
N ARG A 341 -30.95 -7.25 6.42
CA ARG A 341 -32.16 -7.88 6.91
C ARG A 341 -31.83 -8.73 8.13
N SER A 342 -32.75 -8.76 9.09
CA SER A 342 -32.70 -9.66 10.23
C SER A 342 -34.09 -10.25 10.49
N SER A 343 -34.14 -11.50 10.94
CA SER A 343 -35.39 -12.18 11.27
C SER A 343 -35.75 -11.95 12.73
N VAL A 344 -36.98 -11.54 13.01
CA VAL A 344 -37.50 -11.37 14.37
C VAL A 344 -38.66 -12.33 14.56
N THR A 345 -38.44 -13.32 15.43
CA THR A 345 -39.47 -14.24 15.88
C THR A 345 -40.09 -13.68 17.16
N ILE A 346 -41.40 -13.49 17.13
CA ILE A 346 -42.20 -12.99 18.25
C ILE A 346 -43.03 -14.16 18.75
N LYS A 347 -42.73 -14.62 19.96
CA LYS A 347 -43.46 -15.67 20.64
C LYS A 347 -44.54 -15.05 21.51
N VAL A 348 -45.78 -15.45 21.26
CA VAL A 348 -46.93 -15.01 22.06
C VAL A 348 -47.01 -15.89 23.30
N LEU A 349 -46.94 -15.26 24.47
CA LEU A 349 -47.03 -15.92 25.76
C LEU A 349 -48.49 -16.03 26.21
N ASP A 350 -48.82 -17.22 26.68
CA ASP A 350 -50.15 -17.66 27.11
C ASP A 350 -50.69 -16.89 28.32
N ILE A 351 -51.98 -16.63 28.27
CA ILE A 351 -52.82 -16.17 29.35
C ILE A 351 -54.04 -17.10 29.39
N ASN A 352 -54.39 -17.60 30.57
CA ASN A 352 -55.57 -18.45 30.73
C ASN A 352 -56.88 -17.65 30.63
N ASP A 353 -57.30 -17.32 29.42
CA ASP A 353 -58.51 -16.57 29.08
C ASP A 353 -59.64 -17.45 28.48
N ASN A 354 -59.33 -18.70 28.15
CA ASN A 354 -60.27 -19.70 27.67
C ASN A 354 -60.76 -20.62 28.80
N ALA A 355 -62.08 -20.77 28.95
CA ALA A 355 -62.67 -21.67 29.94
C ALA A 355 -62.62 -23.14 29.47
N PRO A 356 -62.51 -24.13 30.37
CA PRO A 356 -62.55 -25.53 29.98
C PRO A 356 -63.93 -25.92 29.45
N GLU A 357 -63.96 -26.66 28.34
CA GLU A 357 -65.18 -27.21 27.74
C GLU A 357 -65.12 -28.74 27.70
N PHE A 358 -66.26 -29.38 27.97
CA PHE A 358 -66.36 -30.83 27.82
C PHE A 358 -66.40 -31.21 26.33
N ALA A 359 -65.59 -32.19 25.92
CA ALA A 359 -65.49 -32.62 24.53
C ALA A 359 -66.79 -33.20 23.94
N SER A 360 -67.74 -33.60 24.80
CA SER A 360 -69.06 -34.11 24.41
C SER A 360 -70.04 -34.04 25.58
N GLU A 361 -71.34 -33.99 25.29
CA GLU A 361 -72.36 -34.38 26.26
C GLU A 361 -72.21 -35.88 26.56
N TYR A 362 -72.05 -36.23 27.83
CA TYR A 362 -72.00 -37.62 28.27
C TYR A 362 -73.34 -38.03 28.87
N GLU A 363 -74.04 -38.94 28.20
CA GLU A 363 -75.13 -39.69 28.81
C GLU A 363 -74.58 -40.97 29.44
N ALA A 364 -74.78 -41.14 30.74
CA ALA A 364 -74.45 -42.37 31.46
C ALA A 364 -75.74 -43.08 31.87
N PHE A 365 -75.87 -44.36 31.51
CA PHE A 365 -76.99 -45.20 31.93
C PHE A 365 -76.58 -46.02 33.16
N LEU A 366 -77.26 -45.80 34.29
CA LEU A 366 -77.05 -46.58 35.51
C LEU A 366 -78.18 -47.61 35.68
N CYS A 367 -77.81 -48.89 35.84
CA CYS A 367 -78.77 -49.94 36.18
C CYS A 367 -79.32 -49.74 37.60
N GLU A 368 -80.64 -49.90 37.77
CA GLU A 368 -81.34 -49.68 39.05
C GLU A 368 -80.86 -50.57 40.22
N ASN A 369 -80.11 -51.65 39.94
CA ASN A 369 -79.54 -52.56 40.93
C ASN A 369 -78.01 -52.49 41.03
N GLY A 370 -77.40 -51.39 40.59
CA GLY A 370 -75.96 -51.18 40.66
C GLY A 370 -75.43 -51.14 42.09
N LYS A 371 -74.26 -51.75 42.33
CA LYS A 371 -73.60 -51.68 43.65
C LYS A 371 -72.91 -50.33 43.83
N PRO A 372 -72.73 -49.84 45.07
CA PRO A 372 -71.91 -48.64 45.32
C PRO A 372 -70.51 -48.80 44.71
N GLY A 373 -70.10 -47.81 43.89
CA GLY A 373 -68.79 -47.78 43.24
C GLY A 373 -68.71 -48.42 41.85
N GLN A 374 -69.85 -48.73 41.21
CA GLN A 374 -69.86 -49.24 39.83
C GLN A 374 -69.57 -48.10 38.83
N SER A 375 -68.51 -48.26 38.03
CA SER A 375 -68.05 -47.33 36.99
C SER A 375 -68.64 -47.64 35.62
#